data_AF-A0A1V3XAB2-F1
#
_entry.id   AF-A0A1V3XAB2-F1
#
_cell.length_a   1.000
_cell.length_b   1.000
_cell.length_c   1.000
_cell.angle_alpha   90.00
_cell.angle_beta   90.00
_cell.angle_gamma   90.00
#
_symmetry.space_group_name_H-M   'P 1'
#
loop_
_entity.id
_entity.type
_entity.pdbx_description
1 polymer ?
#
loop_
_entity_poly.entity_id
_entity_poly.type
_entity_poly.pdbx_seq_one_letter_code
_entity_poly.pdbx_strand_id
1 'polypeptide(L)'
;MTTRERLARDLERARTLTLRLVDFDDAELCRQYDPLMSPLVWDLAHIGQQEELWLLRGGDPDRPGMLPPAVEGLYDAFQHSRASRVELPLLSPEQARTFCRAVRSAALDALDALPDAPAGRPDEAGFAFGMVASHEYQHTETMLQALNLRPGAPLLRETSVLPAGRPGVAGTSVLVPGGPFVLGVDAETEPYSLDNERPAHVVDVPAFRIGRVPVTNGEWRQFVDGGGYTQARWWSDRGWQYRLSAGLTAPQFWNSDGRTRTRFGYHEDLPPDEPVQHVTYFEAEAYAAWAGARLPTEVEWEKACVWDPVTESRRRYPWARSSRRTGTPTSVPRRCARRRSAPTPPGPRRMAPSSCSAMSGSGPARRCGRGPDLSR
;
A
#
# COMPACT_ATOMS: atom_id res chain seq x y z
N MET A 1 -2.26 -8.97 26.26
CA MET A 1 -1.75 -9.31 24.92
C MET A 1 -0.28 -8.98 24.87
N THR A 2 0.60 -9.97 24.91
CA THR A 2 2.05 -9.77 24.86
C THR A 2 2.49 -9.33 23.45
N THR A 3 3.73 -8.86 23.30
CA THR A 3 4.30 -8.55 21.98
C THR A 3 4.37 -9.79 21.08
N ARG A 4 4.76 -10.95 21.61
CA ARG A 4 4.77 -12.21 20.85
C ARG A 4 3.38 -12.62 20.37
N GLU A 5 2.37 -12.56 21.23
CA GLU A 5 0.98 -12.84 20.85
C GLU A 5 0.43 -11.88 19.78
N ARG A 6 1.01 -10.67 19.66
CA ARG A 6 0.69 -9.73 18.58
C ARG A 6 1.34 -10.15 17.27
N LEU A 7 2.65 -10.40 17.29
CA LEU A 7 3.40 -10.84 16.12
C LEU A 7 2.85 -12.16 15.54
N ALA A 8 2.56 -13.14 16.41
CA ALA A 8 1.95 -14.41 15.99
C ALA A 8 0.60 -14.18 15.27
N ARG A 9 -0.25 -13.31 15.82
CA ARG A 9 -1.54 -12.95 15.20
C ARG A 9 -1.39 -12.19 13.89
N ASP A 10 -0.39 -11.32 13.78
CA ASP A 10 -0.17 -10.55 12.57
C ASP A 10 0.33 -11.47 11.44
N LEU A 11 1.23 -12.41 11.73
CA LEU A 11 1.66 -13.47 10.81
C LEU A 11 0.51 -14.41 10.42
N GLU A 12 -0.29 -14.87 11.38
CA GLU A 12 -1.45 -15.74 11.12
C GLU A 12 -2.46 -15.05 10.18
N ARG A 13 -2.75 -13.77 10.42
CA ARG A 13 -3.65 -12.98 9.57
C ARG A 13 -3.07 -12.78 8.17
N ALA A 14 -1.78 -12.44 8.06
CA ALA A 14 -1.12 -12.29 6.78
C ALA A 14 -1.23 -13.58 5.95
N ARG A 15 -0.88 -14.72 6.56
CA ARG A 15 -0.99 -16.04 5.90
C ARG A 15 -2.41 -16.46 5.56
N THR A 16 -3.37 -16.16 6.42
CA THR A 16 -4.79 -16.41 6.12
C THR A 16 -5.23 -15.64 4.87
N LEU A 17 -4.76 -14.40 4.68
CA LEU A 17 -5.03 -13.63 3.46
C LEU A 17 -4.31 -14.23 2.25
N THR A 18 -3.02 -14.54 2.38
CA THR A 18 -2.23 -15.23 1.32
C THR A 18 -2.97 -16.47 0.84
N LEU A 19 -3.35 -17.37 1.76
CA LEU A 19 -4.01 -18.63 1.42
C LEU A 19 -5.36 -18.43 0.73
N ARG A 20 -6.13 -17.38 1.08
CA ARG A 20 -7.38 -17.03 0.37
C ARG A 20 -7.14 -16.52 -1.06
N LEU A 21 -5.98 -15.91 -1.32
CA LEU A 21 -5.64 -15.40 -2.65
C LEU A 21 -5.05 -16.48 -3.56
N VAL A 22 -4.77 -17.68 -3.02
CA VAL A 22 -4.31 -18.85 -3.77
C VAL A 22 -5.23 -20.06 -3.60
N ASP A 23 -6.50 -19.82 -3.21
CA ASP A 23 -7.53 -20.85 -3.07
C ASP A 23 -8.28 -21.03 -4.42
N PHE A 24 -7.51 -21.38 -5.45
CA PHE A 24 -7.96 -21.62 -6.82
C PHE A 24 -7.27 -22.86 -7.38
N ASP A 25 -7.75 -23.35 -8.52
CA ASP A 25 -7.15 -24.47 -9.24
C ASP A 25 -5.69 -24.19 -9.60
N ASP A 26 -4.86 -25.23 -9.60
CA ASP A 26 -3.41 -25.10 -9.83
C ASP A 26 -3.08 -24.42 -11.18
N ALA A 27 -3.89 -24.66 -12.21
CA ALA A 27 -3.75 -24.00 -13.50
C ALA A 27 -3.90 -22.47 -13.42
N GLU A 28 -4.77 -21.97 -12.54
CA GLU A 28 -4.91 -20.53 -12.29
C GLU A 28 -3.69 -19.97 -11.55
N LEU A 29 -3.15 -20.71 -10.57
CA LEU A 29 -2.01 -20.26 -9.78
C LEU A 29 -0.71 -20.20 -10.59
N CYS A 30 -0.57 -21.09 -11.59
CA CYS A 30 0.57 -21.15 -12.49
C CYS A 30 0.44 -20.21 -13.71
N ARG A 31 -0.71 -19.56 -13.90
CA ARG A 31 -0.94 -18.68 -15.04
C ARG A 31 -0.31 -17.30 -14.82
N GLN A 32 0.30 -16.75 -15.87
CA GLN A 32 0.64 -15.33 -15.93
C GLN A 32 -0.57 -14.53 -16.44
N TYR A 33 -1.09 -13.63 -15.61
CA TYR A 33 -2.24 -12.80 -15.95
C TYR A 33 -1.88 -11.59 -16.81
N ASP A 34 -0.71 -11.02 -16.54
CA ASP A 34 -0.12 -9.86 -17.24
C ASP A 34 1.41 -9.94 -17.07
N PRO A 35 2.22 -9.57 -18.09
CA PRO A 35 3.69 -9.60 -17.99
C PRO A 35 4.28 -8.74 -16.85
N LEU A 36 3.53 -7.76 -16.34
CA LEU A 36 3.91 -6.96 -15.17
C LEU A 36 3.84 -7.73 -13.86
N MET A 37 3.27 -8.93 -13.86
CA MET A 37 2.94 -9.70 -12.65
C MET A 37 3.53 -11.12 -12.70
N SER A 38 3.80 -11.66 -11.52
CA SER A 38 4.21 -13.06 -11.38
C SER A 38 2.97 -13.97 -11.40
N PRO A 39 3.11 -15.26 -11.73
CA PRO A 39 2.11 -16.26 -11.35
C PRO A 39 1.93 -16.28 -9.83
N LEU A 40 0.71 -16.49 -9.34
CA LEU A 40 0.41 -16.46 -7.90
C LEU A 40 1.20 -17.52 -7.11
N VAL A 41 1.54 -18.65 -7.73
CA VAL A 41 2.38 -19.68 -7.11
C VAL A 41 3.80 -19.19 -6.84
N TRP A 42 4.32 -18.26 -7.64
CA TRP A 42 5.63 -17.65 -7.41
C TRP A 42 5.60 -16.79 -6.14
N ASP A 43 4.60 -15.92 -6.00
CA ASP A 43 4.42 -15.08 -4.80
C ASP A 43 4.24 -15.94 -3.54
N LEU A 44 3.47 -17.04 -3.63
CA LEU A 44 3.26 -17.97 -2.51
C LEU A 44 4.57 -18.56 -1.98
N ALA A 45 5.40 -19.13 -2.86
CA ALA A 45 6.66 -19.73 -2.46
C ALA A 45 7.71 -18.68 -2.06
N HIS A 46 7.72 -17.52 -2.73
CA HIS A 46 8.57 -16.38 -2.35
C HIS A 46 8.27 -15.88 -0.93
N ILE A 47 6.98 -15.78 -0.55
CA ILE A 47 6.58 -15.46 0.83
C ILE A 47 7.19 -16.44 1.83
N GLY A 48 7.10 -17.75 1.56
CA GLY A 48 7.71 -18.77 2.42
C GLY A 48 9.23 -18.65 2.49
N GLN A 49 9.88 -18.41 1.36
CA GLN A 49 11.34 -18.31 1.27
C GLN A 49 11.89 -17.08 1.99
N GLN A 50 11.20 -15.93 1.89
CA GLN A 50 11.59 -14.73 2.64
C GLN A 50 11.32 -14.87 4.14
N GLU A 51 10.21 -15.50 4.54
CA GLU A 51 9.93 -15.81 5.95
C GLU A 51 11.03 -16.71 6.54
N GLU A 52 11.44 -17.75 5.81
CA GLU A 52 12.56 -18.61 6.20
C GLU A 52 13.88 -17.86 6.32
N LEU A 53 14.26 -17.10 5.28
CA LEU A 53 15.52 -16.38 5.24
C LEU A 53 15.64 -15.43 6.44
N TRP A 54 14.62 -14.62 6.70
CA TRP A 54 14.70 -13.60 7.74
C TRP A 54 14.50 -14.15 9.15
N LEU A 55 13.61 -15.13 9.35
CA LEU A 55 13.26 -15.59 10.71
C LEU A 55 14.07 -16.80 11.17
N LEU A 56 14.47 -17.68 10.25
CA LEU A 56 15.13 -18.95 10.61
C LEU A 56 16.63 -18.91 10.31
N ARG A 57 17.02 -18.15 9.29
CA ARG A 57 18.42 -17.99 8.85
C ARG A 57 19.03 -16.65 9.24
N GLY A 58 18.26 -15.72 9.80
CA GLY A 58 18.77 -14.43 10.28
C GLY A 58 19.28 -13.53 9.15
N GLY A 59 18.73 -13.68 7.95
CA GLY A 59 19.14 -12.94 6.76
C GLY A 59 20.41 -13.45 6.08
N ASP A 60 21.02 -14.53 6.59
CA ASP A 60 22.23 -15.12 6.04
C ASP A 60 21.88 -16.24 5.02
N PRO A 61 22.11 -16.02 3.71
CA PRO A 61 21.81 -17.01 2.68
C PRO A 61 22.73 -18.25 2.75
N ASP A 62 23.89 -18.17 3.40
CA ASP A 62 24.82 -19.30 3.52
C ASP A 62 24.37 -20.31 4.58
N ARG A 63 23.47 -19.91 5.48
CA ARG A 63 22.85 -20.86 6.42
C ARG A 63 21.88 -21.79 5.67
N PRO A 64 21.90 -23.11 5.94
CA PRO A 64 21.04 -24.06 5.24
C PRO A 64 19.56 -23.71 5.33
N GLY A 65 18.87 -23.71 4.19
CA GLY A 65 17.41 -23.63 4.08
C GLY A 65 16.76 -24.99 3.80
N MET A 66 15.43 -25.02 3.82
CA MET A 66 14.61 -26.20 3.54
C MET A 66 14.57 -26.53 2.03
N LEU A 67 14.82 -25.55 1.16
CA LEU A 67 14.92 -25.76 -0.28
C LEU A 67 16.38 -25.91 -0.72
N PRO A 68 16.68 -26.74 -1.73
CA PRO A 68 17.98 -26.72 -2.38
C PRO A 68 18.30 -25.33 -2.96
N PRO A 69 19.55 -24.84 -2.90
CA PRO A 69 19.91 -23.49 -3.35
C PRO A 69 19.48 -23.17 -4.80
N ALA A 70 19.55 -24.16 -5.70
CA ALA A 70 19.10 -23.99 -7.09
C ALA A 70 17.58 -23.77 -7.23
N VAL A 71 16.78 -24.33 -6.32
CA VAL A 71 15.33 -24.12 -6.26
C VAL A 71 15.00 -22.81 -5.55
N GLU A 72 15.73 -22.50 -4.47
CA GLU A 72 15.60 -21.24 -3.75
C GLU A 72 15.82 -20.03 -4.65
N GLY A 73 16.87 -20.07 -5.51
CA GLY A 73 17.21 -19.00 -6.44
C GLY A 73 16.09 -18.60 -7.41
N LEU A 74 15.14 -19.51 -7.70
CA LEU A 74 13.98 -19.22 -8.55
C LEU A 74 13.07 -18.13 -7.97
N TYR A 75 13.14 -17.92 -6.66
CA TYR A 75 12.33 -16.95 -5.92
C TYR A 75 13.08 -15.66 -5.58
N ASP A 76 14.29 -15.48 -6.12
CA ASP A 76 15.01 -14.21 -6.03
C ASP A 76 14.43 -13.19 -7.02
N ALA A 77 13.83 -12.13 -6.47
CA ALA A 77 13.18 -11.08 -7.24
C ALA A 77 14.16 -10.25 -8.09
N PHE A 78 15.45 -10.20 -7.74
CA PHE A 78 16.49 -9.48 -8.48
C PHE A 78 17.06 -10.29 -9.63
N GLN A 79 17.05 -11.63 -9.53
CA GLN A 79 17.56 -12.51 -10.59
C GLN A 79 16.53 -12.73 -11.71
N HIS A 80 15.25 -12.78 -11.36
CA HIS A 80 14.19 -13.10 -12.31
C HIS A 80 13.20 -11.95 -12.48
N SER A 81 13.16 -11.39 -13.70
CA SER A 81 12.15 -10.40 -14.11
C SER A 81 10.74 -10.95 -13.91
N ARG A 82 9.74 -10.09 -13.68
CA ARG A 82 8.36 -10.56 -13.49
C ARG A 82 7.82 -11.33 -14.71
N ALA A 83 8.13 -10.86 -15.91
CA ALA A 83 7.70 -11.48 -17.15
C ALA A 83 8.26 -12.91 -17.32
N SER A 84 9.49 -13.17 -16.88
CA SER A 84 10.14 -14.48 -17.06
C SER A 84 9.73 -15.53 -16.03
N ARG A 85 9.09 -15.15 -14.91
CA ARG A 85 8.82 -16.08 -13.79
C ARG A 85 7.88 -17.24 -14.14
N VAL A 86 7.02 -17.06 -15.15
CA VAL A 86 6.08 -18.11 -15.59
C VAL A 86 6.78 -19.28 -16.29
N GLU A 87 7.98 -19.08 -16.81
CA GLU A 87 8.74 -20.11 -17.54
C GLU A 87 9.69 -20.91 -16.62
N LEU A 88 9.81 -20.50 -15.36
CA LEU A 88 10.70 -21.14 -14.40
C LEU A 88 10.14 -22.50 -13.94
N PRO A 89 11.01 -23.46 -13.58
CA PRO A 89 10.59 -24.74 -13.00
C PRO A 89 10.22 -24.58 -11.52
N LEU A 90 9.15 -23.81 -11.27
CA LEU A 90 8.67 -23.48 -9.93
C LEU A 90 8.17 -24.73 -9.18
N LEU A 91 8.19 -24.65 -7.84
CA LEU A 91 7.42 -25.56 -7.00
C LEU A 91 5.95 -25.59 -7.45
N SER A 92 5.34 -26.78 -7.42
CA SER A 92 3.90 -26.91 -7.60
C SER A 92 3.14 -26.17 -6.49
N PRO A 93 1.86 -25.80 -6.69
CA PRO A 93 1.09 -25.18 -5.62
C PRO A 93 1.01 -26.01 -4.33
N GLU A 94 0.95 -27.34 -4.42
CA GLU A 94 1.01 -28.23 -3.24
C GLU A 94 2.38 -28.17 -2.54
N GLN A 95 3.47 -28.20 -3.29
CA GLN A 95 4.83 -28.10 -2.76
C GLN A 95 5.05 -26.74 -2.09
N ALA A 96 4.63 -25.64 -2.73
CA ALA A 96 4.72 -24.30 -2.19
C ALA A 96 3.90 -24.15 -0.89
N ARG A 97 2.65 -24.65 -0.84
CA ARG A 97 1.84 -24.64 0.39
C ARG A 97 2.49 -25.47 1.50
N THR A 98 3.06 -26.63 1.17
CA THR A 98 3.74 -27.50 2.14
C THR A 98 4.99 -26.84 2.71
N PHE A 99 5.82 -26.26 1.84
CA PHE A 99 6.98 -25.47 2.23
C PHE A 99 6.58 -24.32 3.16
N CYS A 100 5.59 -23.50 2.78
CA CYS A 100 5.13 -22.38 3.61
C CYS A 100 4.57 -22.83 4.97
N ARG A 101 3.94 -24.00 5.06
CA ARG A 101 3.48 -24.57 6.34
C ARG A 101 4.65 -24.99 7.23
N ALA A 102 5.66 -25.66 6.67
CA ALA A 102 6.85 -26.08 7.40
C ALA A 102 7.62 -24.87 7.95
N VAL A 103 7.87 -23.87 7.11
CA VAL A 103 8.50 -22.61 7.50
C VAL A 103 7.71 -21.92 8.61
N ARG A 104 6.38 -21.80 8.46
CA ARG A 104 5.55 -21.12 9.45
C ARG A 104 5.56 -21.80 10.81
N SER A 105 5.54 -23.13 10.83
CA SER A 105 5.63 -23.89 12.08
C SER A 105 6.94 -23.56 12.80
N ALA A 106 8.07 -23.67 12.10
CA ALA A 106 9.38 -23.36 12.66
C ALA A 106 9.52 -21.89 13.08
N ALA A 107 8.91 -20.96 12.34
CA ALA A 107 8.91 -19.54 12.68
C ALA A 107 8.12 -19.24 13.96
N LEU A 108 6.99 -19.93 14.18
CA LEU A 108 6.22 -19.79 15.42
C LEU A 108 6.97 -20.40 16.62
N ASP A 109 7.62 -21.55 16.45
CA ASP A 109 8.49 -22.13 17.48
C ASP A 109 9.65 -21.18 17.83
N ALA A 110 10.27 -20.56 16.81
CA ALA A 110 11.32 -19.55 17.00
C ALA A 110 10.80 -18.30 17.71
N LEU A 111 9.57 -17.85 17.40
CA LEU A 111 8.93 -16.72 18.07
C LEU A 111 8.70 -17.01 19.55
N ASP A 112 8.21 -18.19 19.88
CA ASP A 112 7.95 -18.61 21.28
C ASP A 112 9.24 -18.73 22.09
N ALA A 113 10.34 -19.15 21.43
CA ALA A 113 11.67 -19.27 22.02
C ALA A 113 12.43 -17.94 22.18
N LEU A 114 11.91 -16.82 21.65
CA LEU A 114 12.55 -15.51 21.83
C LEU A 114 12.68 -15.16 23.32
N PRO A 115 13.74 -14.47 23.75
CA PRO A 115 13.81 -13.89 25.09
C PRO A 115 12.80 -12.73 25.23
N ASP A 116 12.41 -12.39 26.46
CA ASP A 116 11.58 -11.20 26.68
C ASP A 116 12.42 -9.96 26.36
N ALA A 117 11.83 -9.03 25.61
CA ALA A 117 12.49 -7.78 25.27
C ALA A 117 12.84 -7.00 26.57
N PRO A 118 14.10 -6.61 26.78
CA PRO A 118 14.47 -5.82 27.95
C PRO A 118 13.71 -4.48 27.95
N ALA A 119 13.20 -4.09 29.11
CA ALA A 119 12.40 -2.88 29.25
C ALA A 119 13.16 -1.64 28.74
N GLY A 120 12.53 -0.89 27.82
CA GLY A 120 13.05 0.38 27.32
C GLY A 120 14.09 0.28 26.19
N ARG A 121 14.30 -0.89 25.58
CA ARG A 121 15.08 -1.02 24.34
C ARG A 121 14.20 -1.44 23.16
N PRO A 122 14.58 -1.07 21.91
CA PRO A 122 13.92 -1.59 20.72
C PRO A 122 13.90 -3.12 20.73
N ASP A 123 12.76 -3.70 20.35
CA ASP A 123 12.60 -5.15 20.19
C ASP A 123 13.25 -5.59 18.88
N GLU A 124 14.59 -5.54 18.82
CA GLU A 124 15.37 -5.94 17.65
C GLU A 124 15.09 -7.40 17.26
N ALA A 125 14.82 -8.26 18.25
CA ALA A 125 14.45 -9.65 18.03
C ALA A 125 13.07 -9.79 17.36
N GLY A 126 12.08 -8.99 17.78
CA GLY A 126 10.75 -8.95 17.17
C GLY A 126 10.66 -8.14 15.87
N PHE A 127 11.67 -7.31 15.54
CA PHE A 127 11.67 -6.48 14.33
C PHE A 127 11.50 -7.34 13.07
N ALA A 128 12.30 -8.41 12.93
CA ALA A 128 12.26 -9.29 11.76
C ALA A 128 10.87 -9.92 11.56
N PHE A 129 10.18 -10.29 12.64
CA PHE A 129 8.81 -10.83 12.58
C PHE A 129 7.81 -9.78 12.09
N GLY A 130 7.92 -8.54 12.56
CA GLY A 130 7.10 -7.42 12.05
C GLY A 130 7.39 -7.10 10.57
N MET A 131 8.67 -7.12 10.19
CA MET A 131 9.11 -6.92 8.81
C MET A 131 8.58 -8.00 7.88
N VAL A 132 8.65 -9.27 8.27
CA VAL A 132 8.12 -10.39 7.48
C VAL A 132 6.59 -10.34 7.38
N ALA A 133 5.88 -9.96 8.45
CA ALA A 133 4.45 -9.73 8.36
C ALA A 133 4.13 -8.61 7.35
N SER A 134 4.90 -7.51 7.36
CA SER A 134 4.78 -6.43 6.37
C SER A 134 5.05 -6.91 4.94
N HIS A 135 6.12 -7.68 4.74
CA HIS A 135 6.47 -8.30 3.45
C HIS A 135 5.33 -9.15 2.91
N GLU A 136 4.76 -10.05 3.73
CA GLU A 136 3.65 -10.90 3.31
C GLU A 136 2.41 -10.05 2.94
N TYR A 137 2.06 -9.02 3.73
CA TYR A 137 0.97 -8.11 3.37
C TYR A 137 1.23 -7.37 2.04
N GLN A 138 2.46 -6.93 1.77
CA GLN A 138 2.82 -6.29 0.50
C GLN A 138 2.66 -7.25 -0.70
N HIS A 139 3.03 -8.52 -0.54
CA HIS A 139 2.77 -9.53 -1.56
C HIS A 139 1.27 -9.86 -1.70
N THR A 140 0.47 -9.79 -0.63
CA THR A 140 -0.99 -9.92 -0.79
C THR A 140 -1.60 -8.79 -1.62
N GLU A 141 -1.08 -7.56 -1.51
CA GLU A 141 -1.47 -6.46 -2.39
C GLU A 141 -1.00 -6.69 -3.83
N THR A 142 0.22 -7.20 -4.02
CA THR A 142 0.76 -7.56 -5.35
C THR A 142 -0.10 -8.65 -6.03
N MET A 143 -0.48 -9.69 -5.30
CA MET A 143 -1.38 -10.74 -5.80
C MET A 143 -2.77 -10.20 -6.14
N LEU A 144 -3.29 -9.24 -5.36
CA LEU A 144 -4.55 -8.55 -5.70
C LEU A 144 -4.42 -7.73 -6.99
N GLN A 145 -3.28 -7.09 -7.26
CA GLN A 145 -3.06 -6.39 -8.54
C GLN A 145 -3.08 -7.38 -9.71
N ALA A 146 -2.44 -8.54 -9.55
CA ALA A 146 -2.44 -9.60 -10.57
C ALA A 146 -3.85 -10.13 -10.84
N LEU A 147 -4.62 -10.41 -9.79
CA LEU A 147 -6.01 -10.84 -9.90
C LEU A 147 -6.94 -9.77 -10.50
N ASN A 148 -6.63 -8.48 -10.35
CA ASN A 148 -7.38 -7.41 -11.01
C ASN A 148 -7.07 -7.30 -12.51
N LEU A 149 -5.84 -7.63 -12.91
CA LEU A 149 -5.40 -7.68 -14.31
C LEU A 149 -5.88 -8.95 -15.04
N ARG A 150 -6.19 -10.02 -14.30
CA ARG A 150 -6.66 -11.28 -14.86
C ARG A 150 -7.88 -11.09 -15.76
N PRO A 151 -7.82 -11.48 -17.05
CA PRO A 151 -8.99 -11.45 -17.91
C PRO A 151 -9.90 -12.65 -17.65
N GLY A 152 -11.20 -12.46 -17.86
CA GLY A 152 -12.24 -13.49 -17.72
C GLY A 152 -13.18 -13.25 -16.54
N ALA A 153 -14.02 -14.25 -16.26
CA ALA A 153 -15.00 -14.16 -15.19
C ALA A 153 -14.34 -13.94 -13.81
N PRO A 154 -15.00 -13.19 -12.90
CA PRO A 154 -14.48 -12.94 -11.56
C PRO A 154 -14.18 -14.22 -10.78
N LEU A 155 -13.02 -14.27 -10.11
CA LEU A 155 -12.69 -15.33 -9.15
C LEU A 155 -13.00 -14.93 -7.70
N LEU A 156 -12.86 -13.64 -7.42
CA LEU A 156 -12.97 -13.11 -6.07
C LEU A 156 -14.42 -12.76 -5.77
N ARG A 157 -14.99 -13.28 -4.67
CA ARG A 157 -16.33 -12.88 -4.25
C ARG A 157 -16.40 -11.38 -3.96
N GLU A 158 -17.48 -10.74 -4.42
CA GLU A 158 -17.79 -9.36 -4.07
C GLU A 158 -17.95 -9.24 -2.54
N THR A 159 -17.34 -8.21 -1.96
CA THR A 159 -17.32 -8.02 -0.50
C THR A 159 -18.00 -6.74 -0.08
N SER A 160 -18.67 -6.81 1.07
CA SER A 160 -19.09 -5.78 2.03
C SER A 160 -19.44 -4.38 1.50
N VAL A 161 -20.68 -3.97 1.78
CA VAL A 161 -21.18 -2.60 1.61
C VAL A 161 -20.25 -1.59 2.29
N LEU A 162 -19.88 -0.55 1.54
CA LEU A 162 -19.11 0.57 2.07
C LEU A 162 -20.04 1.66 2.60
N PRO A 163 -19.61 2.44 3.61
CA PRO A 163 -20.37 3.60 4.05
C PRO A 163 -20.59 4.60 2.91
N ALA A 164 -21.76 5.22 2.86
CA ALA A 164 -22.09 6.21 1.84
C ALA A 164 -21.22 7.47 1.95
N GLY A 165 -21.05 8.16 0.82
CA GLY A 165 -20.37 9.44 0.74
C GLY A 165 -21.18 10.57 1.39
N ARG A 166 -20.58 11.77 1.43
CA ARG A 166 -21.29 13.01 1.79
C ARG A 166 -20.97 14.12 0.79
N PRO A 167 -21.89 15.04 0.51
CA PRO A 167 -21.65 16.15 -0.42
C PRO A 167 -20.71 17.23 0.17
N GLY A 168 -20.24 18.15 -0.67
CA GLY A 168 -19.56 19.38 -0.25
C GLY A 168 -18.08 19.23 0.16
N VAL A 169 -17.41 18.21 -0.36
CA VAL A 169 -16.06 17.78 0.08
C VAL A 169 -15.11 17.57 -1.08
N ALA A 170 -15.58 16.99 -2.20
CA ALA A 170 -14.84 16.94 -3.46
C ALA A 170 -14.46 18.35 -3.93
N GLY A 171 -13.30 18.50 -4.56
CA GLY A 171 -12.72 19.79 -4.95
C GLY A 171 -12.25 20.70 -3.81
N THR A 172 -12.56 20.40 -2.54
CA THR A 172 -12.18 21.27 -1.41
C THR A 172 -10.77 21.00 -0.92
N SER A 173 -10.13 22.02 -0.35
CA SER A 173 -8.79 21.93 0.25
C SER A 173 -8.77 22.41 1.69
N VAL A 174 -7.74 22.01 2.44
CA VAL A 174 -7.44 22.48 3.79
C VAL A 174 -6.06 23.12 3.83
N LEU A 175 -5.90 24.16 4.67
CA LEU A 175 -4.61 24.79 4.91
C LEU A 175 -3.78 23.92 5.86
N VAL A 176 -2.51 23.74 5.52
CA VAL A 176 -1.47 23.24 6.41
C VAL A 176 -0.53 24.41 6.72
N PRO A 177 -0.51 24.92 7.96
CA PRO A 177 0.34 26.04 8.33
C PRO A 177 1.83 25.75 8.09
N GLY A 178 2.57 26.80 7.70
CA GLY A 178 4.02 26.72 7.54
C GLY A 178 4.73 26.50 8.88
N GLY A 179 5.98 26.04 8.82
CA GLY A 179 6.85 25.88 9.98
C GLY A 179 7.48 24.49 10.10
N PRO A 180 8.32 24.29 11.14
CA PRO A 180 9.00 23.02 11.38
C PRO A 180 8.02 21.92 11.78
N PHE A 181 8.30 20.69 11.35
CA PHE A 181 7.65 19.48 11.85
C PHE A 181 8.63 18.29 11.85
N VAL A 182 8.29 17.23 12.57
CA VAL A 182 9.08 15.98 12.61
C VAL A 182 8.64 15.02 11.50
N LEU A 183 9.49 14.85 10.50
CA LEU A 183 9.39 13.86 9.42
C LEU A 183 10.00 12.53 9.88
N GLY A 184 9.41 11.41 9.48
CA GLY A 184 9.88 10.08 9.86
C GLY A 184 9.58 9.73 11.32
N VAL A 185 10.10 8.59 11.76
CA VAL A 185 9.94 8.04 13.11
C VAL A 185 11.24 7.41 13.60
N ASP A 186 11.33 7.16 14.90
CA ASP A 186 12.39 6.35 15.49
C ASP A 186 11.85 4.98 15.90
N ALA A 187 12.72 3.96 15.91
CA ALA A 187 12.35 2.57 16.22
C ALA A 187 11.82 2.40 17.66
N GLU A 188 12.18 3.28 18.58
CA GLU A 188 11.64 3.31 19.94
C GLU A 188 10.13 3.61 19.96
N THR A 189 9.65 4.41 19.00
CA THR A 189 8.25 4.83 18.91
C THR A 189 7.43 3.97 17.95
N GLU A 190 8.05 3.52 16.86
CA GLU A 190 7.49 2.58 15.90
C GLU A 190 8.45 1.40 15.70
N PRO A 191 8.43 0.38 16.58
CA PRO A 191 9.40 -0.74 16.58
C PRO A 191 9.44 -1.60 15.33
N TYR A 192 8.49 -1.41 14.41
CA TYR A 192 8.38 -2.16 13.16
C TYR A 192 8.35 -1.24 11.93
N SER A 193 8.69 0.05 12.08
CA SER A 193 8.87 0.95 10.93
C SER A 193 10.04 0.46 10.08
N LEU A 194 9.90 0.51 8.76
CA LEU A 194 10.95 0.09 7.85
C LEU A 194 12.16 1.05 7.94
N ASP A 195 13.27 0.66 7.34
CA ASP A 195 14.51 1.45 7.29
C ASP A 195 14.29 2.85 6.68
N ASN A 196 13.53 2.94 5.59
CA ASN A 196 13.26 4.16 4.85
C ASN A 196 12.37 5.18 5.58
N GLU A 197 11.77 4.81 6.72
CA GLU A 197 10.93 5.68 7.55
C GLU A 197 11.72 6.38 8.67
N ARG A 198 13.02 6.04 8.81
CA ARG A 198 13.89 6.43 9.94
C ARG A 198 15.11 7.23 9.46
N PRO A 199 15.74 8.03 10.35
CA PRO A 199 15.28 8.42 11.68
C PRO A 199 14.31 9.61 11.64
N ALA A 200 13.68 9.89 12.78
CA ALA A 200 12.89 11.12 12.94
C ALA A 200 13.80 12.36 12.86
N HIS A 201 13.42 13.35 12.07
CA HIS A 201 14.19 14.59 11.94
C HIS A 201 13.29 15.79 11.60
N VAL A 202 13.75 16.99 11.94
CA VAL A 202 12.98 18.22 11.74
C VAL A 202 13.18 18.75 10.33
N VAL A 203 12.08 19.08 9.66
CA VAL A 203 12.07 19.75 8.34
C VAL A 203 11.19 20.99 8.43
N ASP A 204 11.68 22.14 7.94
CA ASP A 204 10.85 23.33 7.77
C ASP A 204 10.06 23.24 6.47
N VAL A 205 8.73 23.39 6.55
CA VAL A 205 7.83 23.24 5.40
C VAL A 205 7.00 24.50 5.27
N PRO A 206 7.05 25.21 4.13
CA PRO A 206 6.21 26.39 3.86
C PRO A 206 4.72 26.08 4.01
N ALA A 207 3.89 27.12 4.15
CA ALA A 207 2.44 26.94 4.18
C ALA A 207 1.94 26.46 2.81
N PHE A 208 1.05 25.47 2.80
CA PHE A 208 0.44 24.95 1.58
C PHE A 208 -1.00 24.50 1.83
N ARG A 209 -1.70 24.16 0.75
CA ARG A 209 -3.04 23.56 0.83
C ARG A 209 -3.01 22.16 0.24
N ILE A 210 -3.76 21.24 0.84
CA ILE A 210 -3.92 19.88 0.33
C ILE A 210 -5.41 19.56 0.17
N GLY A 211 -5.75 18.75 -0.82
CA GLY A 211 -7.12 18.28 -1.04
C GLY A 211 -7.66 17.57 0.20
N ARG A 212 -8.90 17.89 0.60
CA ARG A 212 -9.54 17.27 1.77
C ARG A 212 -9.80 15.77 1.55
N VAL A 213 -10.01 15.39 0.29
CA VAL A 213 -10.27 14.02 -0.18
C VAL A 213 -9.48 13.78 -1.47
N PRO A 214 -9.26 12.51 -1.89
CA PRO A 214 -8.74 12.24 -3.23
C PRO A 214 -9.64 12.82 -4.32
N VAL A 215 -9.05 13.04 -5.49
CA VAL A 215 -9.77 13.32 -6.73
C VAL A 215 -10.72 12.17 -7.06
N THR A 216 -11.96 12.48 -7.45
CA THR A 216 -13.00 11.49 -7.73
C THR A 216 -13.05 11.09 -9.22
N ASN A 217 -13.76 10.00 -9.53
CA ASN A 217 -14.04 9.61 -10.91
C ASN A 217 -14.82 10.71 -11.66
N GLY A 218 -15.75 11.39 -10.98
CA GLY A 218 -16.53 12.50 -11.56
C GLY A 218 -15.65 13.71 -11.91
N GLU A 219 -14.69 14.05 -11.05
CA GLU A 219 -13.69 15.08 -11.32
C GLU A 219 -12.75 14.65 -12.47
N TRP A 220 -12.34 13.38 -12.50
CA TRP A 220 -11.49 12.87 -13.58
C TRP A 220 -12.19 12.82 -14.94
N ARG A 221 -13.50 12.53 -14.96
CA ARG A 221 -14.32 12.61 -16.17
C ARG A 221 -14.26 14.02 -16.79
N GLN A 222 -14.34 15.07 -15.97
CA GLN A 222 -14.21 16.45 -16.45
C GLN A 222 -12.84 16.72 -17.08
N PHE A 223 -11.77 16.14 -16.52
CA PHE A 223 -10.43 16.22 -17.11
C PHE A 223 -10.36 15.54 -18.47
N VAL A 224 -10.94 14.33 -18.60
CA VAL A 224 -11.03 13.62 -19.89
C VAL A 224 -11.82 14.44 -20.91
N ASP A 225 -13.03 14.86 -20.55
CA ASP A 225 -13.95 15.60 -21.43
C ASP A 225 -13.41 16.98 -21.81
N GLY A 226 -12.61 17.60 -20.93
CA GLY A 226 -11.89 18.85 -21.15
C GLY A 226 -10.65 18.71 -22.06
N GLY A 227 -10.40 17.53 -22.62
CA GLY A 227 -9.25 17.26 -23.49
C GLY A 227 -7.93 17.09 -22.73
N GLY A 228 -7.98 16.68 -21.46
CA GLY A 228 -6.80 16.50 -20.62
C GLY A 228 -5.73 15.58 -21.21
N TYR A 229 -6.14 14.53 -21.92
CA TYR A 229 -5.23 13.58 -22.60
C TYR A 229 -4.79 14.03 -24.00
N THR A 230 -5.35 15.11 -24.55
CA THR A 230 -5.03 15.61 -25.90
C THR A 230 -4.22 16.91 -25.89
N GLN A 231 -3.98 17.48 -24.71
CA GLN A 231 -3.36 18.80 -24.55
C GLN A 231 -2.02 18.69 -23.82
N ALA A 232 -0.92 18.71 -24.59
CA ALA A 232 0.44 18.54 -24.08
C ALA A 232 0.82 19.52 -22.95
N ARG A 233 0.24 20.73 -22.94
CA ARG A 233 0.56 21.78 -21.95
C ARG A 233 0.32 21.39 -20.48
N TRP A 234 -0.48 20.34 -20.23
CA TRP A 234 -0.72 19.84 -18.87
C TRP A 234 0.32 18.82 -18.41
N TRP A 235 1.08 18.26 -19.33
CA TRP A 235 1.97 17.14 -19.07
C TRP A 235 3.41 17.62 -18.97
N SER A 236 4.22 16.95 -18.17
CA SER A 236 5.68 17.03 -18.33
C SER A 236 6.09 16.43 -19.68
N ASP A 237 7.27 16.78 -20.20
CA ASP A 237 7.76 16.21 -21.47
C ASP A 237 7.81 14.69 -21.42
N ARG A 238 8.36 14.12 -20.35
CA ARG A 238 8.39 12.65 -20.14
C ARG A 238 6.99 12.06 -20.04
N GLY A 239 6.08 12.74 -19.34
CA GLY A 239 4.69 12.31 -19.21
C GLY A 239 3.94 12.32 -20.53
N TRP A 240 4.15 13.35 -21.35
CA TRP A 240 3.54 13.46 -22.67
C TRP A 240 4.03 12.37 -23.61
N GLN A 241 5.35 12.12 -23.64
CA GLN A 241 5.91 11.02 -24.45
C GLN A 241 5.36 9.67 -24.01
N TYR A 242 5.27 9.41 -22.70
CA TYR A 242 4.69 8.17 -22.19
C TYR A 242 3.20 8.05 -22.52
N ARG A 243 2.42 9.13 -22.39
CA ARG A 243 1.01 9.18 -22.78
C ARG A 243 0.82 8.78 -24.23
N LEU A 244 1.69 9.27 -25.13
CA LEU A 244 1.66 8.92 -26.56
C LEU A 244 2.06 7.47 -26.79
N SER A 245 3.19 7.01 -26.22
CA SER A 245 3.72 5.66 -26.46
C SER A 245 2.82 4.57 -25.91
N ALA A 246 2.20 4.80 -24.74
CA ALA A 246 1.29 3.85 -24.11
C ALA A 246 -0.18 4.03 -24.54
N GLY A 247 -0.48 5.04 -25.37
CA GLY A 247 -1.82 5.30 -25.87
C GLY A 247 -2.85 5.66 -24.78
N LEU A 248 -2.43 6.35 -23.71
CA LEU A 248 -3.31 6.62 -22.56
C LEU A 248 -4.44 7.58 -22.96
N THR A 249 -5.68 7.24 -22.63
CA THR A 249 -6.88 8.05 -22.92
C THR A 249 -7.85 8.16 -21.73
N ALA A 250 -7.70 7.27 -20.75
CA ALA A 250 -8.49 7.21 -19.52
C ALA A 250 -7.71 6.36 -18.49
N PRO A 251 -8.10 6.39 -17.20
CA PRO A 251 -7.56 5.47 -16.20
C PRO A 251 -7.70 4.00 -16.62
N GLN A 252 -6.76 3.16 -16.21
CA GLN A 252 -6.82 1.74 -16.52
C GLN A 252 -8.13 1.14 -15.98
N PHE A 253 -8.68 0.18 -16.74
CA PHE A 253 -9.95 -0.51 -16.47
C PHE A 253 -11.23 0.30 -16.71
N TRP A 254 -11.16 1.58 -17.07
CA TRP A 254 -12.32 2.27 -17.63
C TRP A 254 -12.63 1.67 -19.00
N ASN A 255 -13.89 1.30 -19.23
CA ASN A 255 -14.31 0.73 -20.49
C ASN A 255 -14.50 1.82 -21.55
N SER A 256 -14.59 1.41 -22.82
CA SER A 256 -14.67 2.34 -23.97
C SER A 256 -15.92 3.23 -23.97
N ASP A 257 -16.97 2.86 -23.25
CA ASP A 257 -18.18 3.67 -23.08
C ASP A 257 -17.97 4.90 -22.19
N GLY A 258 -16.87 4.98 -21.44
CA GLY A 258 -16.61 6.05 -20.47
C GLY A 258 -17.67 6.15 -19.37
N ARG A 259 -18.40 5.08 -19.08
CA ARG A 259 -19.45 5.06 -18.05
C ARG A 259 -19.33 3.87 -17.12
N THR A 260 -18.61 2.84 -17.56
CA THR A 260 -18.39 1.62 -16.80
C THR A 260 -16.90 1.35 -16.62
N ARG A 261 -16.59 0.43 -15.70
CA ARG A 261 -15.25 -0.10 -15.50
C ARG A 261 -15.30 -1.61 -15.25
N THR A 262 -14.17 -2.27 -15.48
CA THR A 262 -14.00 -3.70 -15.16
C THR A 262 -13.04 -3.87 -14.00
N ARG A 263 -13.54 -4.26 -12.81
CA ARG A 263 -12.71 -4.40 -11.59
C ARG A 263 -12.79 -5.83 -11.06
N PHE A 264 -11.66 -6.51 -10.98
CA PHE A 264 -11.58 -7.95 -10.65
C PHE A 264 -12.52 -8.83 -11.52
N GLY A 265 -12.64 -8.49 -12.81
CA GLY A 265 -13.55 -9.15 -13.75
C GLY A 265 -15.02 -8.72 -13.65
N TYR A 266 -15.41 -7.91 -12.67
CA TYR A 266 -16.77 -7.39 -12.56
C TYR A 266 -16.94 -6.13 -13.41
N HIS A 267 -17.89 -6.18 -14.34
CA HIS A 267 -18.31 -5.02 -15.11
C HIS A 267 -19.35 -4.22 -14.31
N GLU A 268 -19.04 -2.96 -14.00
CA GLU A 268 -19.86 -2.12 -13.14
C GLU A 268 -19.93 -0.68 -13.63
N ASP A 269 -21.01 0.01 -13.27
CA ASP A 269 -21.10 1.47 -13.44
C ASP A 269 -19.95 2.15 -12.69
N LEU A 270 -19.42 3.21 -13.28
CA LEU A 270 -18.33 4.00 -12.71
C LEU A 270 -18.88 4.98 -11.65
N PRO A 271 -18.67 4.75 -10.33
CA PRO A 271 -19.30 5.59 -9.32
C PRO A 271 -18.60 6.95 -9.27
N PRO A 272 -19.32 8.08 -9.44
CA PRO A 272 -18.71 9.39 -9.62
C PRO A 272 -17.98 9.92 -8.37
N ASP A 273 -18.41 9.51 -7.18
CA ASP A 273 -17.87 9.98 -5.89
C ASP A 273 -16.77 9.08 -5.31
N GLU A 274 -16.44 7.97 -5.98
CA GLU A 274 -15.28 7.17 -5.61
C GLU A 274 -13.99 7.86 -6.05
N PRO A 275 -12.90 7.74 -5.27
CA PRO A 275 -11.57 8.14 -5.72
C PRO A 275 -11.23 7.52 -7.07
N VAL A 276 -10.66 8.32 -7.98
CA VAL A 276 -10.08 7.77 -9.20
C VAL A 276 -8.93 6.82 -8.84
N GLN A 277 -8.86 5.68 -9.54
CA GLN A 277 -7.86 4.63 -9.31
C GLN A 277 -7.17 4.25 -10.62
N HIS A 278 -6.01 3.60 -10.51
CA HIS A 278 -5.24 3.08 -11.64
C HIS A 278 -4.82 4.13 -12.69
N VAL A 279 -4.45 5.32 -12.19
CA VAL A 279 -3.79 6.37 -12.97
C VAL A 279 -2.29 6.35 -12.71
N THR A 280 -1.49 6.64 -13.73
CA THR A 280 -0.03 6.77 -13.65
C THR A 280 0.38 8.03 -12.87
N TYR A 281 1.68 8.16 -12.60
CA TYR A 281 2.23 9.41 -12.05
C TYR A 281 2.04 10.58 -13.01
N PHE A 282 2.29 10.35 -14.30
CA PHE A 282 2.15 11.34 -15.35
C PHE A 282 0.71 11.83 -15.52
N GLU A 283 -0.26 10.93 -15.42
CA GLU A 283 -1.67 11.31 -15.41
C GLU A 283 -2.04 12.16 -14.19
N ALA A 284 -1.55 11.78 -13.00
CA ALA A 284 -1.86 12.49 -11.76
C ALA A 284 -1.27 13.92 -11.74
N GLU A 285 -0.04 14.12 -12.22
CA GLU A 285 0.54 15.45 -12.36
C GLU A 285 -0.21 16.29 -13.42
N ALA A 286 -0.62 15.67 -14.54
CA ALA A 286 -1.32 16.37 -15.60
C ALA A 286 -2.72 16.81 -15.19
N TYR A 287 -3.45 15.95 -14.48
CA TYR A 287 -4.70 16.32 -13.84
C TYR A 287 -4.52 17.49 -12.87
N ALA A 288 -3.49 17.43 -12.01
CA ALA A 288 -3.24 18.49 -11.04
C ALA A 288 -2.96 19.83 -11.73
N ALA A 289 -2.13 19.83 -12.79
CA ALA A 289 -1.85 21.03 -13.58
C ALA A 289 -3.12 21.59 -14.26
N TRP A 290 -3.94 20.72 -14.87
CA TRP A 290 -5.23 21.10 -15.47
C TRP A 290 -6.19 21.71 -14.45
N ALA A 291 -6.21 21.18 -13.23
CA ALA A 291 -7.04 21.66 -12.13
C ALA A 291 -6.49 22.94 -11.45
N GLY A 292 -5.39 23.52 -11.95
CA GLY A 292 -4.74 24.69 -11.35
C GLY A 292 -4.06 24.39 -10.01
N ALA A 293 -3.63 23.14 -9.81
CA ALA A 293 -3.00 22.62 -8.61
C ALA A 293 -1.65 21.94 -8.93
N ARG A 294 -1.11 21.21 -7.95
CA ARG A 294 0.08 20.36 -8.09
C ARG A 294 -0.03 19.14 -7.19
N LEU A 295 0.82 18.14 -7.42
CA LEU A 295 0.99 17.04 -6.47
C LEU A 295 1.69 17.55 -5.19
N PRO A 296 1.35 17.00 -4.00
CA PRO A 296 2.12 17.26 -2.79
C PRO A 296 3.47 16.56 -2.87
N THR A 297 4.49 17.09 -2.20
CA THR A 297 5.67 16.30 -1.87
C THR A 297 5.32 15.27 -0.79
N GLU A 298 6.14 14.24 -0.60
CA GLU A 298 5.88 13.28 0.50
C GLU A 298 6.02 13.95 1.87
N VAL A 299 6.91 14.95 1.98
CA VAL A 299 7.13 15.74 3.20
C VAL A 299 5.88 16.55 3.54
N GLU A 300 5.30 17.23 2.55
CA GLU A 300 4.01 17.92 2.69
C GLU A 300 2.89 16.94 3.04
N TRP A 301 2.85 15.79 2.36
CA TRP A 301 1.83 14.77 2.60
C TRP A 301 1.90 14.25 4.04
N GLU A 302 3.09 13.92 4.52
CA GLU A 302 3.29 13.43 5.88
C GLU A 302 2.97 14.52 6.91
N LYS A 303 3.44 15.76 6.73
CA LYS A 303 3.07 16.89 7.61
C LYS A 303 1.56 17.06 7.69
N ALA A 304 0.86 17.02 6.56
CA ALA A 304 -0.60 17.11 6.55
C ALA A 304 -1.30 15.94 7.27
N CYS A 305 -0.65 14.77 7.28
CA CYS A 305 -1.18 13.53 7.82
C CYS A 305 -1.05 13.42 9.33
N VAL A 306 0.12 13.74 9.88
CA VAL A 306 0.45 13.41 11.26
C VAL A 306 0.79 14.60 12.14
N TRP A 307 1.05 15.78 11.58
CA TRP A 307 1.39 16.95 12.40
C TRP A 307 0.15 17.62 13.00
N ASP A 308 0.18 17.86 14.30
CA ASP A 308 -0.82 18.65 15.01
C ASP A 308 -0.28 20.06 15.28
N PRO A 309 -0.75 21.10 14.57
CA PRO A 309 -0.23 22.45 14.75
C PRO A 309 -0.67 23.10 16.07
N VAL A 310 -1.62 22.54 16.82
CA VAL A 310 -2.05 23.09 18.12
C VAL A 310 -1.17 22.59 19.25
N THR A 311 -0.75 21.32 19.15
CA THR A 311 0.11 20.70 20.16
C THR A 311 1.57 20.64 19.76
N GLU A 312 1.89 21.09 18.54
CA GLU A 312 3.23 21.05 17.94
C GLU A 312 3.87 19.67 18.09
N SER A 313 3.10 18.63 17.76
CA SER A 313 3.51 17.24 17.96
C SER A 313 3.01 16.32 16.86
N ARG A 314 3.76 15.23 16.65
CA ARG A 314 3.39 14.14 15.75
C ARG A 314 2.32 13.26 16.42
N ARG A 315 1.22 13.02 15.72
CA ARG A 315 0.23 11.99 16.05
C ARG A 315 0.65 10.67 15.43
N ARG A 316 0.40 9.54 16.11
CA ARG A 316 0.65 8.20 15.56
C ARG A 316 -0.16 7.91 14.29
N TYR A 317 -1.42 8.33 14.31
CA TYR A 317 -2.34 8.27 13.17
C TYR A 317 -3.08 9.61 13.05
N PRO A 318 -3.65 9.96 11.89
CA PRO A 318 -4.32 11.25 11.68
C PRO A 318 -5.45 11.55 12.69
N TRP A 319 -6.15 10.49 13.12
CA TRP A 319 -7.25 10.57 14.11
C TRP A 319 -6.79 10.38 15.56
N ALA A 320 -5.53 10.01 15.80
CA ALA A 320 -5.04 9.80 17.16
C ALA A 320 -4.98 11.14 17.88
N ARG A 321 -5.38 11.16 19.16
CA ARG A 321 -5.17 12.34 20.00
C ARG A 321 -3.68 12.46 20.26
N SER A 322 -3.13 13.68 20.16
CA SER A 322 -1.79 13.96 20.69
C SER A 322 -1.78 13.62 22.17
N SER A 323 -0.98 12.63 22.56
CA SER A 323 -0.78 12.30 23.97
C SER A 323 0.25 13.28 24.54
N ARG A 324 -0.21 14.27 25.31
CA ARG A 324 0.66 14.82 26.35
C ARG A 324 0.97 13.66 27.30
N ARG A 325 2.24 13.29 27.37
CA ARG A 325 2.81 12.16 28.12
C ARG A 325 2.10 11.91 29.46
N THR A 326 1.35 10.81 29.54
CA THR A 326 1.21 9.84 30.66
C THR A 326 0.05 8.88 30.34
N GLY A 327 0.32 7.56 30.29
CA GLY A 327 -0.70 6.52 30.38
C GLY A 327 -1.10 5.83 29.07
N THR A 328 -0.82 4.53 29.05
CA THR A 328 -1.29 3.41 28.21
C THR A 328 -2.18 3.68 26.97
N PRO A 329 -1.82 3.17 25.76
CA PRO A 329 -2.64 3.34 24.57
C PRO A 329 -3.84 2.38 24.55
N THR A 330 -5.05 2.93 24.40
CA THR A 330 -6.28 2.16 24.12
C THR A 330 -6.49 1.92 22.63
N SER A 331 -6.62 0.64 22.28
CA SER A 331 -7.28 -0.01 21.12
C SER A 331 -7.27 0.67 19.73
N VAL A 332 -6.63 -0.03 18.79
CA VAL A 332 -6.62 0.19 17.32
C VAL A 332 -7.95 -0.26 16.69
N PRO A 333 -8.58 0.49 15.75
CA PRO A 333 -9.63 -0.05 14.91
C PRO A 333 -9.05 -0.93 13.79
N ARG A 334 -9.60 -2.12 13.64
CA ARG A 334 -9.29 -3.14 12.63
C ARG A 334 -9.30 -2.59 11.19
N ARG A 335 -8.23 -2.87 10.43
CA ARG A 335 -8.23 -2.85 8.96
C ARG A 335 -8.53 -4.26 8.44
N CYS A 336 -9.67 -4.43 7.76
CA CYS A 336 -9.84 -5.52 6.81
C CYS A 336 -9.28 -5.07 5.46
N ALA A 337 -8.62 -5.95 4.72
CA ALA A 337 -8.36 -5.78 3.30
C ALA A 337 -9.70 -5.49 2.58
N ARG A 338 -9.79 -4.35 1.89
CA ARG A 338 -11.03 -3.91 1.20
C ARG A 338 -10.77 -3.82 -0.28
N ARG A 339 -11.69 -4.35 -1.08
CA ARG A 339 -11.60 -4.45 -2.55
C ARG A 339 -12.04 -3.18 -3.29
N ARG A 340 -12.59 -2.20 -2.56
CA ARG A 340 -13.08 -0.90 -3.04
C ARG A 340 -12.59 0.20 -2.08
N SER A 341 -12.28 1.36 -2.61
CA SER A 341 -12.12 2.58 -1.81
C SER A 341 -13.48 3.02 -1.27
N ALA A 342 -13.57 3.40 0.00
CA ALA A 342 -14.79 4.01 0.52
C ALA A 342 -15.10 5.30 -0.28
N PRO A 343 -16.39 5.58 -0.59
CA PRO A 343 -16.82 6.93 -0.91
C PRO A 343 -16.36 7.90 0.19
N THR A 344 -16.29 9.19 -0.11
CA THR A 344 -15.85 10.22 0.85
C THR A 344 -16.33 9.97 2.29
N PRO A 345 -15.43 9.82 3.30
CA PRO A 345 -15.76 9.14 4.56
C PRO A 345 -16.91 9.76 5.38
N PRO A 346 -17.62 9.01 6.24
CA PRO A 346 -18.62 9.55 7.17
C PRO A 346 -18.07 9.82 8.58
N GLY A 347 -18.58 10.88 9.24
CA GLY A 347 -18.64 10.97 10.71
C GLY A 347 -18.22 12.31 11.36
N PRO A 348 -19.11 12.96 12.15
CA PRO A 348 -18.78 14.06 13.06
C PRO A 348 -18.83 13.61 14.54
N ARG A 349 -17.75 13.77 15.31
CA ARG A 349 -17.81 13.97 16.78
C ARG A 349 -16.67 14.90 17.23
N ARG A 350 -17.07 16.14 17.53
CA ARG A 350 -16.31 17.27 18.12
C ARG A 350 -15.00 17.66 17.42
N MET A 351 -15.04 18.84 16.81
CA MET A 351 -13.93 19.52 16.14
C MET A 351 -12.69 19.69 17.04
N ALA A 352 -11.53 19.33 16.49
CA ALA A 352 -10.20 19.88 16.74
C ALA A 352 -9.43 19.77 15.38
N PRO A 353 -8.44 20.62 15.08
CA PRO A 353 -8.18 21.08 13.72
C PRO A 353 -7.58 20.00 12.81
N SER A 354 -7.79 20.24 11.51
CA SER A 354 -7.42 19.47 10.31
C SER A 354 -8.09 18.09 10.14
N SER A 355 -9.16 18.08 9.33
CA SER A 355 -9.86 16.89 8.85
C SER A 355 -9.00 16.09 7.84
N CYS A 356 -8.45 14.95 8.28
CA CYS A 356 -7.52 14.09 7.52
C CYS A 356 -8.00 12.62 7.42
N SER A 357 -9.32 12.37 7.39
CA SER A 357 -9.91 11.02 7.52
C SER A 357 -9.70 10.06 6.34
N ALA A 358 -9.13 10.51 5.22
CA ALA A 358 -8.91 9.69 4.01
C ALA A 358 -7.42 9.34 3.76
N MET A 359 -6.50 9.66 4.67
CA MET A 359 -5.06 9.52 4.42
C MET A 359 -4.54 8.10 4.60
N SER A 360 -5.12 7.34 5.52
CA SER A 360 -4.63 6.00 5.88
C SER A 360 -5.61 4.90 5.50
N GLY A 361 -6.45 5.06 4.46
CA GLY A 361 -7.37 3.97 4.15
C GLY A 361 -8.32 3.89 2.97
N SER A 362 -8.26 4.77 1.98
CA SER A 362 -9.15 4.69 0.82
C SER A 362 -8.32 4.85 -0.47
N GLY A 363 -7.98 3.73 -1.11
CA GLY A 363 -7.30 3.67 -2.42
C GLY A 363 -5.79 3.35 -2.36
N PRO A 364 -5.15 3.02 -3.50
CA PRO A 364 -3.72 2.74 -3.58
C PRO A 364 -2.91 3.99 -3.19
N ALA A 365 -1.61 3.80 -2.96
CA ALA A 365 -0.64 4.83 -2.60
C ALA A 365 -0.93 6.18 -3.31
N ARG A 366 -1.10 7.25 -2.52
CA ARG A 366 -1.23 8.61 -3.07
C ARG A 366 0.11 9.01 -3.66
N ARG A 367 0.10 9.45 -4.92
CA ARG A 367 1.32 9.83 -5.62
C ARG A 367 1.82 11.16 -5.08
N CYS A 368 3.09 11.19 -4.69
CA CYS A 368 3.80 12.39 -4.24
C CYS A 368 4.87 12.75 -5.26
N GLY A 369 5.07 14.05 -5.52
CA GLY A 369 6.19 14.51 -6.32
C GLY A 369 7.46 14.55 -5.48
N ARG A 370 8.50 13.78 -5.84
CA ARG A 370 9.86 14.03 -5.35
C ARG A 370 10.54 14.98 -6.35
N GLY A 371 10.37 16.28 -6.15
CA GLY A 371 11.14 17.29 -6.89
C GLY A 371 12.51 17.51 -6.21
N PRO A 372 13.58 17.85 -6.96
CA PRO A 372 14.83 18.28 -6.36
C PRO A 372 14.60 19.58 -5.58
N ASP A 373 15.19 19.65 -4.38
CA ASP A 373 15.23 20.86 -3.56
C ASP A 373 15.95 21.96 -4.33
N LEU A 374 15.17 22.88 -4.90
CA LEU A 374 15.65 24.11 -5.48
C LEU A 374 15.09 25.25 -4.63
N SER A 375 15.74 25.46 -3.49
CA SER A 375 15.73 26.72 -2.77
C SER A 375 16.07 27.86 -3.73
N ARG A 376 15.16 28.82 -3.87
CA ARG A 376 15.47 30.19 -4.24
C ARG A 376 15.06 31.12 -3.11
#